data_AF-A0A2A2GZY0-F1
#
_entry.id   AF-A0A2A2GZY0-F1
#
_cell.length_a   1.000
_cell.length_b   1.000
_cell.length_c   1.000
_cell.angle_alpha   90.00
_cell.angle_beta   90.00
_cell.angle_gamma   90.00
#
_symmetry.space_group_name_H-M   'P 1'
#
loop_
_entity.id
_entity.type
_entity.pdbx_description
1 polymer ?
#
loop_
_entity_poly.entity_id
_entity_poly.type
_entity_poly.pdbx_seq_one_letter_code
_entity_poly.pdbx_strand_id
1 'polypeptide(L)'
;MTLNSAELIAETILQGFDAQYGRFLEVTSSAQQRFEDADWHGVQEAMKKRINLYDHHVDLVVKQLGQMNLIAEFTNQLLAEIKQRYIKLLEDYPRFEIAESFFNSVYCRLFQHCDLTPNNFTSFAQN
;
A
#
# COMPACT_ATOMS: atom_id res chain seq x y z
N MET A 1 -26.96 -8.02 6.47
CA MET A 1 -25.79 -7.85 5.58
C MET A 1 -24.69 -7.20 6.40
N THR A 2 -23.88 -8.00 7.09
CA THR A 2 -22.64 -7.50 7.70
C THR A 2 -21.68 -7.26 6.54
N LEU A 3 -21.43 -6.01 6.19
CA LEU A 3 -20.32 -5.66 5.32
C LEU A 3 -19.07 -6.29 5.96
N ASN A 4 -18.37 -7.19 5.25
CA ASN A 4 -17.26 -7.90 5.85
C ASN A 4 -16.11 -6.89 6.04
N SER A 5 -15.86 -6.47 7.29
CA SER A 5 -14.80 -5.52 7.64
C SER A 5 -13.46 -5.89 7.01
N ALA A 6 -13.16 -7.19 6.86
CA ALA A 6 -11.93 -7.66 6.24
C ALA A 6 -11.82 -7.30 4.75
N GLU A 7 -12.93 -7.41 4.01
CA GLU A 7 -13.02 -7.10 2.60
C GLU A 7 -12.87 -5.60 2.37
N LEU A 8 -13.57 -4.78 3.15
CA LEU A 8 -13.45 -3.33 3.08
C LEU A 8 -12.02 -2.85 3.37
N ILE A 9 -11.34 -3.45 4.36
CA ILE A 9 -9.95 -3.12 4.68
C ILE A 9 -9.03 -3.51 3.51
N ALA A 10 -9.16 -4.73 2.98
CA ALA A 10 -8.34 -5.20 1.86
C ALA A 10 -8.50 -4.31 0.62
N GLU A 11 -9.73 -3.96 0.25
CA GLU A 11 -10.02 -3.05 -0.85
C GLU A 11 -9.47 -1.65 -0.60
N THR A 12 -9.58 -1.12 0.62
CA THR A 12 -9.05 0.20 0.97
C THR A 12 -7.52 0.24 0.84
N ILE A 13 -6.83 -0.83 1.24
CA ILE A 13 -5.37 -0.93 1.08
C ILE A 13 -5.01 -0.97 -0.41
N LEU A 14 -5.71 -1.76 -1.22
CA LEU A 14 -5.43 -1.87 -2.65
C LEU A 14 -5.69 -0.56 -3.39
N GLN A 15 -6.79 0.13 -3.06
CA GLN A 15 -7.09 1.47 -3.59
C GLN A 15 -6.00 2.49 -3.22
N GLY A 16 -5.48 2.42 -2.00
CA GLY A 16 -4.33 3.23 -1.57
C GLY A 16 -3.09 2.96 -2.40
N PHE A 17 -2.82 1.69 -2.72
CA PHE A 17 -1.73 1.31 -3.62
C PHE A 17 -1.96 1.83 -5.05
N ASP A 18 -3.16 1.70 -5.61
CA ASP A 18 -3.49 2.22 -6.94
C ASP A 18 -3.27 3.75 -7.02
N ALA A 19 -3.71 4.49 -6.01
CA ALA A 19 -3.49 5.93 -5.92
C ALA A 19 -2.00 6.29 -5.82
N GLN A 20 -1.26 5.58 -4.96
CA GLN A 20 0.19 5.75 -4.81
C GLN A 20 0.90 5.52 -6.14
N TYR A 21 0.58 4.42 -6.83
CA TYR A 21 1.23 4.01 -8.06
C TYR A 21 0.86 4.93 -9.22
N GLY A 22 -0.41 5.35 -9.32
CA GLY A 22 -0.83 6.36 -10.29
C GLY A 22 -0.04 7.66 -10.15
N ARG A 23 0.10 8.15 -8.91
CA ARG A 23 0.88 9.36 -8.65
C ARG A 23 2.38 9.17 -8.88
N PHE A 24 2.90 7.96 -8.69
CA PHE A 24 4.27 7.62 -9.04
C PHE A 24 4.49 7.73 -10.56
N LEU A 25 3.58 7.19 -11.37
CA LEU A 25 3.64 7.29 -12.83
C LEU A 25 3.54 8.74 -13.33
N GLU A 26 2.69 9.56 -12.71
CA GLU A 26 2.59 10.98 -13.03
C GLU A 26 3.92 11.72 -12.80
N VAL A 27 4.59 11.45 -11.68
CA VAL A 27 5.89 12.07 -11.38
C VAL A 27 6.96 11.59 -12.38
N THR A 28 6.96 10.32 -12.76
CA THR A 28 7.98 9.75 -13.65
C THR A 28 7.73 10.07 -15.12
N SER A 29 6.49 10.27 -15.57
CA SER A 29 6.18 10.58 -16.98
C SER A 29 6.85 11.86 -17.49
N SER A 30 7.03 12.86 -16.60
CA SER A 30 7.68 14.13 -16.94
C SER A 30 9.22 14.08 -16.88
N ALA A 31 9.82 12.90 -16.66
CA ALA A 31 11.28 12.77 -16.55
C ALA A 31 12.00 13.08 -17.86
N GLN A 32 11.46 12.62 -19.00
CA GLN A 32 12.04 12.89 -20.32
C GLN A 32 12.08 14.39 -20.60
N GLN A 33 10.96 15.08 -20.41
CA GLN A 33 10.88 16.53 -20.63
C GLN A 33 11.92 17.28 -19.78
N ARG A 34 12.03 16.98 -18.48
CA ARG A 34 13.03 17.62 -17.61
C ARG A 34 14.47 17.39 -18.08
N PHE A 35 14.75 16.22 -18.65
CA PHE A 35 16.06 15.93 -19.22
C PHE A 35 16.30 16.74 -20.50
N GLU A 36 15.33 16.78 -21.41
CA GLU A 36 15.40 17.54 -22.66
C GLU A 36 15.55 19.05 -22.41
N ASP A 37 14.87 19.58 -21.39
CA ASP A 37 14.95 20.97 -20.97
C ASP A 37 16.21 21.29 -20.13
N ALA A 38 17.05 20.29 -19.84
CA ALA A 38 18.21 20.39 -18.94
C ALA A 38 17.87 20.93 -17.53
N ASP A 39 16.65 20.67 -17.05
CA ASP A 39 16.17 21.08 -15.73
C ASP A 39 16.68 20.13 -14.62
N TRP A 40 17.98 20.24 -14.31
CA TRP A 40 18.63 19.39 -13.32
C TRP A 40 18.09 19.55 -11.91
N HIS A 41 17.65 20.77 -11.54
CA HIS A 41 17.00 21.01 -10.27
C HIS A 41 15.63 20.32 -10.21
N GLY A 42 14.83 20.40 -11.27
CA GLY A 42 13.57 19.69 -11.37
C GLY A 42 13.73 18.17 -11.28
N VAL A 43 14.80 17.60 -11.85
CA VAL A 43 15.12 16.17 -11.71
C VAL A 43 15.36 15.79 -10.23
N GLN A 44 16.15 16.58 -9.51
CA GLN A 44 16.44 16.33 -8.09
C GLN A 44 15.17 16.44 -7.23
N GLU A 45 14.35 17.46 -7.46
CA GLU A 45 13.10 17.65 -6.73
C GLU A 45 12.06 16.57 -7.05
N ALA A 46 11.98 16.12 -8.30
CA ALA A 46 11.11 15.01 -8.68
C ALA A 46 11.52 13.71 -7.97
N MET A 47 12.82 13.44 -7.83
CA MET A 47 13.31 12.26 -7.10
C MET A 47 12.91 12.31 -5.61
N LYS A 48 13.12 13.46 -4.94
CA LYS A 48 12.70 13.64 -3.53
C LYS A 48 11.20 13.42 -3.35
N LYS A 49 10.39 14.01 -4.24
CA LYS A 49 8.94 13.83 -4.24
C LYS A 49 8.55 12.36 -4.38
N ARG A 50 9.24 11.62 -5.26
CA ARG A 50 8.98 10.20 -5.50
C ARG A 50 9.23 9.33 -4.27
N ILE A 51 10.30 9.60 -3.51
CA ILE A 51 10.61 8.88 -2.27
C ILE A 51 9.52 9.12 -1.23
N ASN A 52 9.14 10.37 -1.00
CA ASN A 52 8.15 10.73 0.01
C ASN A 52 6.72 10.26 -0.34
N LEU A 53 6.45 10.01 -1.61
CA LEU A 53 5.12 9.67 -2.10
C LEU A 53 4.59 8.36 -1.54
N TYR A 54 5.47 7.36 -1.40
CA TYR A 54 5.12 6.04 -0.92
C TYR A 54 4.66 6.09 0.54
N ASP A 55 5.51 6.61 1.43
CA ASP A 55 5.22 6.74 2.86
C ASP A 55 3.97 7.58 3.10
N HIS A 56 3.79 8.65 2.32
CA HIS A 56 2.60 9.49 2.39
C HIS A 56 1.30 8.71 2.15
N HIS A 57 1.27 7.83 1.16
CA HIS A 57 0.07 7.04 0.86
C HIS A 57 -0.15 5.93 1.89
N VAL A 58 0.92 5.31 2.39
CA VAL A 58 0.82 4.36 3.51
C VAL A 58 0.15 5.05 4.71
N ASP A 59 0.60 6.25 5.08
CA ASP A 59 0.05 7.00 6.21
C ASP A 59 -1.40 7.44 5.99
N LEU A 60 -1.75 7.80 4.76
CA LEU A 60 -3.11 8.14 4.38
C LEU A 60 -4.07 6.96 4.58
N VAL A 61 -3.69 5.78 4.09
CA VAL A 61 -4.47 4.54 4.26
C VAL A 61 -4.62 4.19 5.73
N VAL A 62 -3.52 4.24 6.50
CA VAL A 62 -3.54 3.96 7.94
C VAL A 62 -4.50 4.89 8.67
N LYS A 63 -4.46 6.19 8.34
CA LYS A 63 -5.38 7.18 8.91
C LYS A 63 -6.84 6.91 8.51
N GLN A 64 -7.09 6.57 7.25
CA GLN A 64 -8.43 6.24 6.74
C GLN A 64 -9.01 5.03 7.47
N LEU A 65 -8.23 3.95 7.60
CA LEU A 65 -8.62 2.75 8.35
C LEU A 65 -8.90 3.08 9.84
N GLY A 66 -8.11 3.98 10.43
CA GLY A 66 -8.33 4.49 11.79
C GLY A 66 -9.64 5.24 11.96
N GLN A 67 -10.01 6.08 10.99
CA GLN A 67 -11.26 6.83 11.01
C GLN A 67 -12.50 5.95 10.84
N MET A 68 -12.38 4.81 10.15
CA MET A 68 -13.47 3.84 10.01
C MET A 68 -13.75 3.06 11.30
N ASN A 69 -12.97 3.29 12.37
CA ASN A 69 -13.06 2.58 13.66
C ASN A 69 -12.91 1.05 13.54
N LEU A 70 -12.36 0.56 12.42
CA LEU A 70 -12.10 -0.85 12.14
C LEU A 70 -10.88 -1.37 12.92
N ILE A 71 -10.13 -0.47 13.55
CA ILE A 71 -8.89 -0.79 14.26
C ILE A 71 -9.15 -1.38 15.66
N ALA A 72 -10.25 -0.98 16.31
CA ALA A 72 -10.57 -1.44 17.66
C ALA A 72 -10.93 -2.95 17.72
N GLU A 73 -11.16 -3.59 16.58
CA GLU A 73 -11.58 -4.99 16.45
C GLU A 73 -10.50 -5.91 15.83
N PHE A 74 -9.23 -5.46 15.72
CA PHE A 74 -8.16 -6.28 15.15
C PHE A 74 -7.82 -7.47 16.05
N THR A 75 -8.52 -8.57 15.80
CA THR A 75 -8.18 -9.91 16.27
C THR A 75 -7.25 -10.59 15.27
N ASN A 76 -6.46 -11.58 15.73
CA ASN A 76 -5.67 -12.42 14.83
C ASN A 76 -6.51 -13.10 13.73
N GLN A 77 -7.79 -13.37 14.02
CA GLN A 77 -8.71 -13.92 13.03
C GLN A 77 -9.04 -12.90 11.93
N LEU A 78 -9.39 -11.66 12.31
CA LEU A 78 -9.66 -10.60 11.34
C LEU A 78 -8.43 -10.32 10.46
N LEU A 79 -7.23 -10.35 11.03
CA LEU A 79 -5.98 -10.19 10.28
C LEU A 79 -5.77 -11.28 9.23
N ALA A 80 -6.00 -12.54 9.59
CA ALA A 80 -5.92 -13.65 8.66
C ALA A 80 -6.96 -13.51 7.54
N GLU A 81 -8.19 -13.08 7.86
CA GLU A 81 -9.25 -12.84 6.89
C GLU A 81 -8.89 -11.69 5.92
N ILE A 82 -8.36 -10.57 6.42
CA ILE A 82 -7.90 -9.45 5.58
C ILE A 82 -6.81 -9.92 4.61
N LYS A 83 -5.82 -10.66 5.11
CA LYS A 83 -4.75 -11.20 4.27
C LYS A 83 -5.31 -12.12 3.19
N GLN A 84 -6.19 -13.05 3.53
CA GLN A 84 -6.84 -13.93 2.54
C GLN A 84 -7.64 -13.16 1.48
N ARG A 85 -8.38 -12.12 1.88
CA ARG A 85 -9.12 -11.27 0.95
C ARG A 85 -8.18 -10.51 0.03
N TYR A 86 -7.11 -9.93 0.57
CA TYR A 86 -6.11 -9.21 -0.20
C TYR A 86 -5.42 -10.10 -1.23
N ILE A 87 -5.05 -11.34 -0.84
CA ILE A 87 -4.49 -12.35 -1.75
C ILE A 87 -5.39 -12.58 -2.94
N LYS A 88 -6.69 -12.78 -2.68
CA LYS A 88 -7.66 -13.02 -3.73
C LYS A 88 -7.79 -11.83 -4.69
N LEU A 89 -7.67 -10.59 -4.19
CA LEU A 89 -7.65 -9.40 -5.04
C LEU A 89 -6.41 -9.34 -5.95
N LEU A 90 -5.33 -10.05 -5.61
CA LEU A 90 -4.07 -10.01 -6.33
C LEU A 90 -3.88 -11.11 -7.39
N GLU A 91 -4.75 -12.13 -7.46
CA GLU A 91 -4.60 -13.31 -8.34
C GLU A 91 -4.29 -12.95 -9.82
N ASP A 92 -4.93 -11.90 -10.35
CA ASP A 92 -4.71 -11.41 -11.73
C ASP A 92 -4.19 -9.95 -11.77
N TYR A 93 -3.67 -9.45 -10.64
CA TYR A 93 -3.33 -8.05 -10.51
C TYR A 93 -1.91 -7.77 -11.09
N PRO A 94 -1.74 -6.92 -12.14
CA PRO A 94 -0.49 -6.82 -12.91
C PRO A 94 0.77 -6.38 -12.14
N ARG A 95 0.62 -5.90 -10.90
CA ARG A 95 1.70 -5.38 -10.06
C ARG A 95 1.64 -5.96 -8.65
N PHE A 96 1.24 -7.23 -8.55
CA PHE A 96 0.99 -7.89 -7.27
C PHE A 96 2.18 -7.74 -6.30
N GLU A 97 3.43 -7.99 -6.73
CA GLU A 97 4.62 -7.88 -5.86
C GLU A 97 4.77 -6.52 -5.14
N ILE A 98 4.43 -5.42 -5.84
CA ILE A 98 4.51 -4.07 -5.27
C ILE A 98 3.29 -3.81 -4.37
N ALA A 99 2.11 -4.28 -4.78
CA ALA A 99 0.90 -4.20 -3.96
C ALA A 99 1.04 -4.98 -2.64
N GLU A 100 1.77 -6.10 -2.63
CA GLU A 100 2.12 -6.86 -1.43
C GLU A 100 3.06 -6.09 -0.52
N SER A 101 4.09 -5.46 -1.10
CA SER A 101 5.02 -4.59 -0.36
C SER A 101 4.28 -3.42 0.29
N PHE A 102 3.32 -2.84 -0.41
CA PHE A 102 2.44 -1.78 0.11
C PHE A 102 1.57 -2.29 1.27
N PHE A 103 0.95 -3.45 1.12
CA PHE A 103 0.20 -4.10 2.19
C PHE A 103 1.07 -4.32 3.44
N ASN A 104 2.27 -4.86 3.30
CA ASN A 104 3.19 -5.08 4.41
C ASN A 104 3.55 -3.76 5.12
N SER A 105 3.69 -2.68 4.36
CA SER A 105 4.01 -1.35 4.90
C SER A 105 2.86 -0.80 5.73
N VAL A 106 1.63 -0.89 5.22
CA VAL A 106 0.40 -0.51 5.96
C VAL A 106 0.24 -1.37 7.21
N TYR A 107 0.43 -2.69 7.08
CA TYR A 107 0.38 -3.64 8.19
C TYR A 107 1.38 -3.23 9.29
N CYS A 108 2.65 -3.05 8.96
CA CYS A 108 3.69 -2.66 9.92
C CYS A 108 3.33 -1.37 10.67
N ARG A 109 2.76 -0.39 9.97
CA ARG A 109 2.40 0.90 10.54
C ARG A 109 1.20 0.80 11.48
N LEU A 110 0.19 -0.02 11.15
CA LEU A 110 -0.97 -0.27 12.00
C LEU A 110 -0.59 -0.97 13.31
N PHE A 111 0.35 -1.92 13.25
CA PHE A 111 0.72 -2.78 14.39
C PHE A 111 2.02 -2.36 15.09
N GLN A 112 2.54 -1.16 14.80
CA GLN A 112 3.74 -0.58 15.43
C GLN A 112 4.95 -1.52 15.46
N HIS A 113 5.11 -2.38 14.44
CA HIS A 113 6.12 -3.44 14.38
C HIS A 113 6.08 -4.50 15.51
N CYS A 114 5.07 -4.48 16.38
CA CYS A 114 4.81 -5.57 17.33
C CYS A 114 4.04 -6.68 16.59
N ASP A 115 4.48 -7.93 16.73
CA ASP A 115 3.90 -9.12 16.09
C ASP A 115 4.15 -9.31 14.57
N LEU A 116 5.39 -9.05 14.15
CA LEU A 116 5.93 -9.56 12.87
C LEU A 116 6.18 -11.07 12.97
N THR A 117 5.12 -11.88 12.79
CA THR A 117 5.25 -13.33 12.61
C THR A 117 5.27 -13.69 11.11
N PRO A 118 5.91 -14.79 10.68
CA PRO A 118 5.90 -15.23 9.28
C PRO A 118 4.47 -15.42 8.72
N ASN A 119 3.49 -15.71 9.57
CA ASN A 119 2.08 -15.82 9.18
C ASN A 119 1.46 -14.47 8.81
N ASN A 120 1.95 -13.39 9.38
CA ASN A 120 1.47 -12.02 9.14
C ASN A 120 2.26 -11.31 8.03
N PHE A 121 3.50 -11.74 7.78
CA PHE A 121 4.28 -11.30 6.63
C PHE A 121 3.74 -11.94 5.37
N THR A 122 3.67 -11.19 4.28
CA THR A 122 3.24 -11.74 3.01
C THR A 122 4.43 -12.22 2.18
N SER A 123 5.08 -13.32 2.60
CA SER A 123 5.94 -14.05 1.66
C SER A 123 5.04 -14.93 0.78
N PHE A 124 4.73 -14.45 -0.43
CA PHE A 124 3.93 -15.18 -1.42
C PHE A 124 4.71 -16.20 -2.25
N ALA A 125 5.99 -16.37 -1.95
CA ALA A 125 6.84 -17.36 -2.60
C ALA A 125 6.58 -18.77 -2.04
N GLN A 126 5.40 -19.35 -2.33
CA GLN A 126 5.21 -20.81 -2.40
C GLN A 126 4.16 -21.12 -3.47
N ASN A 127 4.64 -21.23 -4.71
CA ASN A 127 4.25 -22.34 -5.59
C ASN A 127 5.42 -23.32 -5.59
#